data_AF-A0A6I1K5L1-F1
#
_entry.id   AF-A0A6I1K5L1-F1
#
_cell.length_a   1.000
_cell.length_b   1.000
_cell.length_c   1.000
_cell.angle_alpha   90.00
_cell.angle_beta   90.00
_cell.angle_gamma   90.00
#
_symmetry.space_group_name_H-M   'P 1'
#
loop_
_entity.id
_entity.type
_entity.pdbx_description
1 polymer ?
#
loop_
_entity_poly.entity_id
_entity_poly.type
_entity_poly.pdbx_seq_one_letter_code
_entity_poly.pdbx_strand_id
1 'polypeptide(L)'
;MADDGKDSWSGWLPHLDSMVSKVFTTGSAEHERLWMLQLGKGKFTWNAQFDFNGMLQPAVQPGSRLDYVVSREHLDLEFAGSWWTSVESQTADLEPGLIMTLSGSSHFVRAHPSGNWSRATVRAVTPYEHPNVALTWRLSGQPLVRRFTPTSFRHLYLPWLQPEEPEYELTIARPFPLRRFYLPWAEPRAEPAPLATERVVPELAGGRWLAGRRLFHSEQLACAKCHRVRGEGTAVGPDLSNLLHRDYASVLRDIREPSAAINPDHPAFNVDLTDGEALTGVVVGESTAELRLADATGKTVVLPRAKVKALRASTLSLMPEGLLATLNAEQVRDLMTFLLTVPLEPAPIEGNTPPPPPRKRAEVEALLKSSVGDDVRSLTSNSKPQTPNPKPSERLLTSSPTMNVVLCAGPKDHGKGEHDYPLWQRRWSKLLPLADNVTVSTADKWPSAEQFAKASVICFFNNNPVWNEDRGKELDAYLARGGGAVYFHWAVEARTNALAFARRIGLASDSSKLKYRHGPIDFVFHEHPLAKGFTATSFTREKFVDETYWNFQGDPKDVQLLASAPEDGKLTPQLWTRQVGRGRVFVAVPGHYNWTFDDPVFRVLALRGICWAAGQPEDRLVELATIGARIVE
;
A
#
# COMPACT_ATOMS: atom_id res chain seq x y z
N MET A 1 -43.66 -24.56 -5.01
CA MET A 1 -44.91 -25.20 -5.47
C MET A 1 -45.86 -25.29 -4.30
N ALA A 2 -47.10 -24.82 -4.47
CA ALA A 2 -48.16 -25.07 -3.50
C ALA A 2 -48.56 -26.56 -3.53
N ASP A 3 -49.08 -27.08 -2.41
CA ASP A 3 -49.48 -28.49 -2.29
C ASP A 3 -50.65 -28.88 -3.21
N ASP A 4 -51.43 -27.91 -3.68
CA ASP A 4 -52.53 -28.13 -4.62
C ASP A 4 -52.06 -28.41 -6.07
N GLY A 5 -50.76 -28.27 -6.33
CA GLY A 5 -50.13 -28.50 -7.64
C GLY A 5 -50.53 -27.49 -8.72
N LYS A 6 -51.35 -26.49 -8.42
CA LYS A 6 -51.88 -25.51 -9.39
C LYS A 6 -51.05 -24.24 -9.44
N ASP A 7 -50.47 -23.84 -8.32
CA ASP A 7 -49.63 -22.64 -8.22
C ASP A 7 -48.14 -22.96 -8.03
N SER A 8 -47.33 -22.50 -8.98
CA SER A 8 -45.87 -22.58 -8.92
C SER A 8 -45.21 -21.24 -9.25
N TRP A 9 -44.01 -21.08 -8.68
CA TRP A 9 -43.12 -19.94 -8.90
C TRP A 9 -41.69 -20.45 -9.02
N SER A 10 -40.94 -19.85 -9.93
CA SER A 10 -39.51 -20.05 -10.14
C SER A 10 -38.91 -18.69 -10.47
N GLY A 11 -37.73 -18.40 -9.93
CA GLY A 11 -37.05 -17.12 -10.07
C GLY A 11 -35.80 -17.10 -9.20
N TRP A 12 -35.25 -15.91 -8.96
CA TRP A 12 -34.02 -15.72 -8.20
C TRP A 12 -34.29 -14.96 -6.90
N LEU A 13 -33.32 -14.98 -5.98
CA LEU A 13 -33.32 -14.16 -4.77
C LEU A 13 -31.94 -13.52 -4.62
N PRO A 14 -31.83 -12.21 -4.32
CA PRO A 14 -30.54 -11.53 -4.19
C PRO A 14 -29.73 -11.99 -2.98
N HIS A 15 -30.38 -12.63 -2.01
CA HIS A 15 -29.79 -13.02 -0.75
C HIS A 15 -30.45 -14.28 -0.16
N LEU A 16 -29.66 -15.04 0.59
CA LEU A 16 -30.10 -16.24 1.30
C LEU A 16 -31.15 -15.95 2.38
N ASP A 17 -30.90 -14.95 3.21
CA ASP A 17 -31.91 -14.42 4.12
C ASP A 17 -33.09 -13.83 3.36
N SER A 18 -34.26 -14.45 3.55
CA SER A 18 -35.54 -14.05 2.97
C SER A 18 -35.94 -12.63 3.37
N MET A 19 -35.55 -12.13 4.55
CA MET A 19 -35.82 -10.75 4.96
C MET A 19 -34.99 -9.77 4.12
N VAL A 20 -33.70 -10.04 3.97
CA VAL A 20 -32.80 -9.23 3.13
C VAL A 20 -33.29 -9.24 1.69
N SER A 21 -33.62 -10.43 1.17
CA SER A 21 -34.18 -10.57 -0.17
C SER A 21 -35.49 -9.85 -0.37
N LYS A 22 -36.39 -9.87 0.62
CA LYS A 22 -37.66 -9.14 0.56
C LYS A 22 -37.45 -7.63 0.50
N VAL A 23 -36.51 -7.09 1.28
CA VAL A 23 -36.18 -5.66 1.24
C VAL A 23 -35.61 -5.28 -0.14
N PHE A 24 -34.63 -6.04 -0.66
CA PHE A 24 -34.03 -5.77 -1.97
C PHE A 24 -35.00 -5.96 -3.15
N THR A 25 -36.06 -6.74 -2.98
CA THR A 25 -37.06 -7.01 -4.02
C THR A 25 -38.34 -6.20 -3.84
N THR A 26 -38.33 -5.19 -2.96
CA THR A 26 -39.48 -4.30 -2.74
C THR A 26 -39.89 -3.62 -4.05
N GLY A 27 -41.17 -3.69 -4.41
CA GLY A 27 -41.71 -3.16 -5.66
C GLY A 27 -41.60 -4.09 -6.86
N SER A 28 -41.05 -5.31 -6.69
CA SER A 28 -41.06 -6.34 -7.73
C SER A 28 -42.31 -7.22 -7.62
N ALA A 29 -43.25 -7.05 -8.55
CA ALA A 29 -44.50 -7.84 -8.60
C ALA A 29 -44.26 -9.36 -8.64
N GLU A 30 -43.17 -9.80 -9.30
CA GLU A 30 -42.78 -11.21 -9.38
C GLU A 30 -42.38 -11.78 -8.02
N HIS A 31 -41.61 -11.02 -7.24
CA HIS A 31 -41.18 -11.43 -5.90
C HIS A 31 -42.31 -11.26 -4.88
N GLU A 32 -43.19 -10.26 -5.03
CA GLU A 32 -44.42 -10.15 -4.23
C GLU A 32 -45.31 -11.40 -4.37
N ARG A 33 -45.44 -11.95 -5.59
CA ARG A 33 -46.15 -13.22 -5.82
C ARG A 33 -45.47 -14.39 -5.11
N LEU A 34 -44.14 -14.48 -5.15
CA LEU A 34 -43.40 -15.49 -4.36
C LEU A 34 -43.72 -15.36 -2.87
N TRP A 35 -43.62 -14.16 -2.31
CA TRP A 35 -43.83 -13.93 -0.88
C TRP A 35 -45.26 -14.28 -0.45
N MET A 36 -46.25 -14.07 -1.32
CA MET A 36 -47.63 -14.51 -1.09
C MET A 36 -47.78 -16.03 -1.14
N LEU A 37 -47.16 -16.71 -2.10
CA LEU A 37 -47.19 -18.18 -2.22
C LEU A 37 -46.52 -18.87 -1.02
N GLN A 38 -45.48 -18.26 -0.46
CA GLN A 38 -44.83 -18.76 0.75
C GLN A 38 -45.78 -18.76 1.96
N LEU A 39 -46.87 -17.98 1.98
CA LEU A 39 -47.83 -18.00 3.08
C LEU A 39 -48.64 -19.32 3.14
N GLY A 40 -48.79 -20.00 2.00
CA GLY A 40 -49.52 -21.26 1.87
C GLY A 40 -48.71 -22.51 2.24
N LYS A 41 -49.34 -23.68 2.08
CA LYS A 41 -48.69 -24.99 2.22
C LYS A 41 -48.03 -25.40 0.92
N GLY A 42 -46.87 -26.03 0.98
CA GLY A 42 -46.13 -26.35 -0.23
C GLY A 42 -44.67 -26.77 -0.01
N LYS A 43 -43.99 -26.97 -1.14
CA LYS A 43 -42.56 -27.19 -1.24
C LYS A 43 -41.88 -25.93 -1.75
N PHE A 44 -40.90 -25.40 -1.01
CA PHE A 44 -40.00 -24.36 -1.49
C PHE A 44 -38.60 -24.96 -1.66
N THR A 45 -38.07 -24.93 -2.88
CA THR A 45 -36.73 -25.42 -3.19
C THR A 45 -35.90 -24.26 -3.68
N TRP A 46 -34.69 -24.17 -3.16
CA TRP A 46 -33.72 -23.14 -3.46
C TRP A 46 -32.40 -23.80 -3.83
N ASN A 47 -31.73 -23.28 -4.84
CA ASN A 47 -30.44 -23.79 -5.30
C ASN A 47 -29.43 -22.66 -5.26
N ALA A 48 -28.20 -22.97 -4.83
CA ALA A 48 -27.09 -22.05 -4.94
C ALA A 48 -25.75 -22.74 -5.01
N GLN A 49 -24.77 -21.94 -5.39
CA GLN A 49 -23.38 -22.31 -5.45
C GLN A 49 -22.57 -21.49 -4.43
N PHE A 50 -21.64 -22.12 -3.71
CA PHE A 50 -20.88 -21.48 -2.63
C PHE A 50 -19.37 -21.56 -2.85
N ASP A 51 -18.60 -20.57 -2.38
CA ASP A 51 -17.14 -20.64 -2.31
C ASP A 51 -16.66 -20.92 -0.88
N PHE A 52 -16.04 -22.07 -0.64
CA PHE A 52 -15.51 -22.41 0.68
C PHE A 52 -13.99 -22.20 0.80
N ASN A 53 -13.30 -21.77 -0.26
CA ASN A 53 -11.84 -21.72 -0.25
C ASN A 53 -11.28 -20.58 0.61
N GLY A 54 -10.42 -20.96 1.56
CA GLY A 54 -9.70 -20.02 2.44
C GLY A 54 -10.67 -19.19 3.27
N MET A 55 -11.64 -19.84 3.90
CA MET A 55 -12.62 -19.19 4.75
C MET A 55 -12.07 -18.91 6.16
N LEU A 56 -11.18 -19.78 6.66
CA LEU A 56 -10.47 -19.61 7.93
C LEU A 56 -9.10 -18.98 7.74
N GLN A 57 -8.59 -18.97 6.51
CA GLN A 57 -7.32 -18.38 6.16
C GLN A 57 -7.34 -16.86 6.34
N PRO A 58 -6.35 -16.28 7.03
CA PRO A 58 -6.19 -14.84 7.10
C PRO A 58 -5.97 -14.28 5.70
N ALA A 59 -6.52 -13.10 5.41
CA ALA A 59 -6.24 -12.39 4.18
C ALA A 59 -4.73 -12.12 4.10
N VAL A 60 -4.07 -12.71 3.11
CA VAL A 60 -2.65 -12.53 2.86
C VAL A 60 -2.49 -11.31 1.95
N GLN A 61 -1.57 -10.41 2.28
CA GLN A 61 -1.29 -9.24 1.43
C GLN A 61 -0.97 -9.72 0.00
N PRO A 62 -1.47 -9.03 -1.05
CA PRO A 62 -1.12 -9.36 -2.43
C PRO A 62 0.40 -9.46 -2.60
N GLY A 63 0.90 -10.63 -3.00
CA GLY A 63 2.34 -10.90 -3.17
C GLY A 63 3.02 -11.66 -2.02
N SER A 64 2.36 -11.80 -0.86
CA SER A 64 2.89 -12.59 0.26
C SER A 64 2.61 -14.09 0.08
N ARG A 65 3.54 -14.95 0.53
CA ARG A 65 3.39 -16.41 0.56
C ARG A 65 3.39 -16.88 2.01
N LEU A 66 2.45 -17.75 2.37
CA LEU A 66 2.51 -18.48 3.64
C LEU A 66 3.63 -19.52 3.53
N ASP A 67 4.47 -19.61 4.56
CA ASP A 67 5.61 -20.54 4.66
C ASP A 67 5.24 -21.90 5.26
N TYR A 68 3.96 -22.12 5.55
CA TYR A 68 3.42 -23.39 6.02
C TYR A 68 2.43 -23.98 5.01
N VAL A 69 2.32 -25.31 5.03
CA VAL A 69 1.27 -26.02 4.29
C VAL A 69 -0.04 -25.78 5.03
N VAL A 70 -0.96 -25.06 4.39
CA VAL A 70 -2.26 -24.78 4.98
C VAL A 70 -2.99 -26.09 5.22
N SER A 71 -3.41 -26.33 6.46
CA SER A 71 -4.27 -27.46 6.80
C SER A 71 -5.61 -27.32 6.10
N ARG A 72 -6.26 -28.46 5.84
CA ARG A 72 -7.64 -28.44 5.35
C ARG A 72 -8.52 -27.77 6.39
N GLU A 73 -9.35 -26.83 5.95
CA GLU A 73 -10.32 -26.18 6.80
C GLU A 73 -11.57 -27.06 6.85
N HIS A 74 -12.10 -27.30 8.04
CA HIS A 74 -13.40 -27.89 8.22
C HIS A 74 -14.40 -26.78 8.54
N LEU A 75 -15.51 -26.74 7.82
CA LEU A 75 -16.52 -25.69 7.94
C LEU A 75 -17.89 -26.33 8.12
N ASP A 76 -18.61 -25.96 9.16
CA ASP A 76 -19.99 -26.37 9.35
C ASP A 76 -20.92 -25.23 8.95
N LEU A 77 -21.69 -25.43 7.89
CA LEU A 77 -22.73 -24.53 7.43
C LEU A 77 -24.04 -24.93 8.08
N GLU A 78 -24.65 -24.01 8.82
CA GLU A 78 -25.93 -24.27 9.45
C GLU A 78 -27.02 -23.55 8.67
N PHE A 79 -28.06 -24.26 8.26
CA PHE A 79 -29.24 -23.68 7.63
C PHE A 79 -30.37 -23.71 8.65
N ALA A 80 -30.84 -22.54 9.07
CA ALA A 80 -31.90 -22.42 10.05
C ALA A 80 -33.16 -21.81 9.44
N GLY A 81 -34.32 -22.43 9.68
CA GLY A 81 -35.62 -21.97 9.20
C GLY A 81 -36.77 -22.33 10.15
N SER A 82 -37.87 -21.59 10.12
CA SER A 82 -39.05 -21.81 10.98
C SER A 82 -39.93 -23.01 10.57
N TRP A 83 -39.50 -23.80 9.58
CA TRP A 83 -40.22 -24.92 8.98
C TRP A 83 -39.30 -26.10 8.74
N TRP A 84 -39.84 -27.32 8.66
CA TRP A 84 -39.07 -28.52 8.34
C TRP A 84 -38.19 -28.33 7.10
N THR A 85 -36.88 -28.42 7.31
CA THR A 85 -35.84 -28.19 6.31
C THR A 85 -35.13 -29.51 6.00
N SER A 86 -34.85 -29.77 4.73
CA SER A 86 -33.89 -30.78 4.27
C SER A 86 -32.88 -30.13 3.33
N VAL A 87 -31.64 -30.60 3.39
CA VAL A 87 -30.55 -30.13 2.52
C VAL A 87 -30.10 -31.29 1.66
N GLU A 88 -29.97 -31.06 0.37
CA GLU A 88 -29.47 -31.99 -0.62
C GLU A 88 -28.24 -31.36 -1.27
N SER A 89 -27.07 -32.01 -1.16
CA SER A 89 -25.88 -31.62 -1.92
C SER A 89 -25.79 -32.49 -3.17
N GLN A 90 -25.38 -31.90 -4.29
CA GLN A 90 -25.09 -32.65 -5.51
C GLN A 90 -23.70 -33.30 -5.51
N THR A 91 -22.88 -33.07 -4.47
CA THR A 91 -21.47 -33.48 -4.45
C THR A 91 -21.12 -34.40 -3.28
N ALA A 92 -20.27 -35.39 -3.56
CA ALA A 92 -19.95 -36.51 -2.66
C ALA A 92 -18.97 -36.18 -1.51
N ASP A 93 -18.27 -35.04 -1.58
CA ASP A 93 -17.21 -34.66 -0.64
C ASP A 93 -17.72 -33.85 0.59
N LEU A 94 -19.03 -33.62 0.69
CA LEU A 94 -19.66 -33.03 1.88
C LEU A 94 -20.11 -34.15 2.83
N GLU A 95 -19.50 -34.23 4.01
CA GLU A 95 -19.86 -35.25 5.01
C GLU A 95 -21.18 -34.93 5.72
N PRO A 96 -22.16 -35.85 5.77
CA PRO A 96 -23.38 -35.67 6.56
C PRO A 96 -23.11 -35.75 8.07
N GLY A 97 -23.48 -34.71 8.84
CA GLY A 97 -23.46 -34.72 10.30
C GLY A 97 -24.82 -35.04 10.93
N LEU A 98 -24.84 -36.03 11.84
CA LEU A 98 -25.95 -36.66 12.60
C LEU A 98 -27.23 -37.06 11.81
N ILE A 99 -27.38 -38.38 11.70
CA ILE A 99 -28.32 -39.12 10.83
C ILE A 99 -29.54 -39.65 11.61
N MET A 100 -30.73 -39.59 11.00
CA MET A 100 -31.70 -40.70 11.08
C MET A 100 -32.21 -41.02 9.67
N THR A 101 -31.70 -42.12 9.10
CA THR A 101 -31.94 -42.63 7.74
C THR A 101 -33.29 -43.32 7.61
N LEU A 102 -33.97 -43.15 6.47
CA LEU A 102 -34.75 -44.22 5.81
C LEU A 102 -34.42 -44.16 4.31
N SER A 103 -34.19 -45.33 3.73
CA SER A 103 -33.35 -45.63 2.57
C SER A 103 -33.71 -45.01 1.21
N GLY A 104 -32.67 -44.68 0.44
CA GLY A 104 -32.71 -44.40 -1.01
C GLY A 104 -31.91 -43.13 -1.35
N SER A 105 -30.78 -43.30 -2.05
CA SER A 105 -29.74 -42.32 -2.42
C SER A 105 -30.18 -40.86 -2.55
N SER A 106 -30.29 -40.20 -1.40
CA SER A 106 -30.50 -38.76 -1.18
C SER A 106 -30.12 -38.54 0.29
N HIS A 107 -29.15 -37.68 0.57
CA HIS A 107 -28.70 -37.44 1.94
C HIS A 107 -29.73 -36.56 2.67
N PHE A 108 -30.80 -37.17 3.19
CA PHE A 108 -31.81 -36.44 3.96
C PHE A 108 -31.33 -36.18 5.40
N VAL A 109 -31.04 -34.93 5.74
CA VAL A 109 -30.81 -34.50 7.14
C VAL A 109 -32.16 -34.21 7.79
N ARG A 110 -32.49 -34.90 8.89
CA ARG A 110 -33.72 -34.65 9.68
C ARG A 110 -33.39 -33.64 10.79
N ALA A 111 -34.01 -32.47 10.75
CA ALA A 111 -33.79 -31.40 11.72
C ALA A 111 -34.10 -31.82 13.17
N HIS A 112 -33.22 -31.45 14.10
CA HIS A 112 -33.49 -31.51 15.53
C HIS A 112 -34.33 -30.28 15.92
N PRO A 113 -35.48 -30.42 16.61
CA PRO A 113 -36.18 -29.27 17.15
C PRO A 113 -35.42 -28.75 18.38
N SER A 114 -34.57 -27.74 18.20
CA SER A 114 -34.02 -26.93 19.30
C SER A 114 -34.75 -25.58 19.34
N GLY A 115 -35.92 -25.56 19.99
CA GLY A 115 -36.76 -24.37 20.07
C GLY A 115 -37.59 -24.10 18.80
N ASN A 116 -37.83 -22.83 18.48
CA ASN A 116 -38.74 -22.36 17.42
C ASN A 116 -38.18 -22.50 15.97
N TRP A 117 -36.98 -23.07 15.80
CA TRP A 117 -36.25 -23.15 14.52
C TRP A 117 -35.84 -24.59 14.23
N SER A 118 -36.02 -25.03 12.99
CA SER A 118 -35.38 -26.23 12.45
C SER A 118 -33.98 -25.86 11.94
N ARG A 119 -33.02 -26.76 12.14
CA ARG A 119 -31.62 -26.58 11.71
C ARG A 119 -31.18 -27.78 10.88
N ALA A 120 -30.37 -27.54 9.86
CA ALA A 120 -29.68 -28.56 9.10
C ALA A 120 -28.22 -28.15 8.90
N THR A 121 -27.28 -29.07 9.09
CA THR A 121 -25.84 -28.77 9.00
C THR A 121 -25.21 -29.50 7.82
N VAL A 122 -24.38 -28.79 7.07
CA VAL A 122 -23.54 -29.34 5.99
C VAL A 122 -22.08 -29.07 6.34
N ARG A 123 -21.27 -30.13 6.38
CA ARG A 123 -19.82 -30.01 6.60
C ARG A 123 -19.08 -29.95 5.27
N ALA A 124 -18.22 -28.96 5.10
CA ALA A 124 -17.32 -28.83 3.96
C ALA A 124 -15.85 -28.94 4.43
N VAL A 125 -15.01 -29.55 3.57
CA VAL A 125 -13.57 -29.71 3.82
C VAL A 125 -12.80 -29.08 2.65
N THR A 126 -11.97 -28.07 2.91
CA THR A 126 -11.23 -27.34 1.87
C THR A 126 -9.94 -28.07 1.42
N PRO A 127 -9.39 -27.80 0.21
CA PRO A 127 -9.91 -26.90 -0.81
C PRO A 127 -11.17 -27.47 -1.45
N TYR A 128 -12.22 -26.66 -1.51
CA TYR A 128 -13.44 -27.01 -2.19
C TYR A 128 -14.09 -25.78 -2.82
N GLU A 129 -14.06 -25.77 -4.14
CA GLU A 129 -14.54 -24.66 -4.96
C GLU A 129 -15.94 -24.98 -5.48
N HIS A 130 -16.86 -24.05 -5.22
CA HIS A 130 -18.13 -23.97 -5.93
C HIS A 130 -19.14 -25.15 -5.76
N PRO A 131 -19.37 -25.71 -4.56
CA PRO A 131 -20.46 -26.68 -4.38
C PRO A 131 -21.84 -26.12 -4.68
N ASN A 132 -22.59 -26.90 -5.44
CA ASN A 132 -24.02 -26.73 -5.62
C ASN A 132 -24.78 -27.40 -4.49
N VAL A 133 -25.47 -26.58 -3.70
CA VAL A 133 -26.33 -27.03 -2.61
C VAL A 133 -27.78 -26.66 -2.94
N ALA A 134 -28.64 -27.67 -2.89
CA ALA A 134 -30.07 -27.53 -2.98
C ALA A 134 -30.70 -27.62 -1.58
N LEU A 135 -31.44 -26.61 -1.18
CA LEU A 135 -32.21 -26.61 0.05
C LEU A 135 -33.69 -26.75 -0.26
N THR A 136 -34.35 -27.65 0.46
CA THR A 136 -35.79 -27.88 0.33
C THR A 136 -36.47 -27.69 1.68
N TRP A 137 -37.44 -26.78 1.73
CA TRP A 137 -38.35 -26.63 2.86
C TRP A 137 -39.71 -27.21 2.52
N ARG A 138 -40.29 -27.92 3.51
CA ARG A 138 -41.71 -28.29 3.50
C ARG A 138 -42.49 -27.34 4.39
N LEU A 139 -43.30 -26.51 3.76
CA LEU A 139 -44.20 -25.56 4.41
C LEU A 139 -45.47 -26.32 4.80
N SER A 140 -45.57 -26.75 6.06
CA SER A 140 -46.73 -27.51 6.56
C SER A 140 -47.77 -26.59 7.21
N GLY A 141 -48.99 -27.10 7.42
CA GLY A 141 -50.10 -26.30 7.96
C GLY A 141 -50.10 -26.06 9.47
N GLN A 142 -49.08 -26.49 10.20
CA GLN A 142 -49.01 -26.33 11.65
C GLN A 142 -47.62 -25.80 11.99
N PRO A 143 -47.47 -24.52 12.38
CA PRO A 143 -46.24 -24.08 13.04
C PRO A 143 -46.02 -24.96 14.27
N LEU A 144 -44.76 -25.24 14.61
CA LEU A 144 -44.38 -26.12 15.73
C LEU A 144 -44.89 -25.63 17.10
N VAL A 145 -45.52 -24.44 17.21
CA VAL A 145 -46.13 -23.92 18.44
C VAL A 145 -47.38 -23.05 18.13
N ARG A 146 -48.50 -23.31 18.81
CA ARG A 146 -49.82 -22.62 18.68
C ARG A 146 -49.88 -21.15 19.16
N ARG A 147 -48.77 -20.45 19.36
CA ARG A 147 -48.76 -19.15 20.06
C ARG A 147 -48.17 -17.95 19.31
N PHE A 148 -48.05 -18.02 17.99
CA PHE A 148 -47.64 -16.86 17.20
C PHE A 148 -48.78 -16.33 16.33
N THR A 149 -49.01 -15.02 16.47
CA THR A 149 -49.85 -14.19 15.59
C THR A 149 -49.31 -14.20 14.15
N PRO A 150 -50.12 -13.85 13.14
CA PRO A 150 -49.74 -13.89 11.72
C PRO A 150 -48.56 -12.98 11.29
N THR A 151 -47.95 -12.26 12.24
CA THR A 151 -46.71 -11.49 12.09
C THR A 151 -45.45 -12.29 12.43
N SER A 152 -45.51 -13.63 12.56
CA SER A 152 -44.31 -14.46 12.74
C SER A 152 -43.50 -14.54 11.43
N PHE A 153 -42.56 -13.61 11.30
CA PHE A 153 -41.64 -13.50 10.19
C PHE A 153 -40.84 -14.80 9.96
N ARG A 154 -40.74 -15.20 8.68
CA ARG A 154 -40.03 -16.39 8.22
C ARG A 154 -38.62 -15.99 7.79
N HIS A 155 -37.59 -16.34 8.56
CA HIS A 155 -36.19 -16.04 8.19
C HIS A 155 -35.48 -17.30 7.69
N LEU A 156 -34.48 -17.11 6.85
CA LEU A 156 -33.47 -18.12 6.54
C LEU A 156 -32.13 -17.56 6.99
N TYR A 157 -31.46 -18.24 7.91
CA TYR A 157 -30.16 -17.83 8.41
C TYR A 157 -29.12 -18.89 8.03
N LEU A 158 -28.00 -18.44 7.46
CA LEU A 158 -26.84 -19.27 7.12
C LEU A 158 -25.59 -18.75 7.84
N PRO A 159 -25.38 -19.14 9.11
CA PRO A 159 -24.09 -18.97 9.72
C PRO A 159 -23.16 -20.11 9.33
N TRP A 160 -21.88 -19.89 9.61
CA TRP A 160 -20.88 -20.94 9.59
C TRP A 160 -20.13 -21.00 10.92
N LEU A 161 -19.62 -22.18 11.22
CA LEU A 161 -18.96 -22.53 12.48
C LEU A 161 -17.58 -23.15 12.18
N GLN A 162 -16.64 -22.92 13.10
CA GLN A 162 -15.32 -23.54 13.08
C GLN A 162 -15.33 -24.74 14.06
N PRO A 163 -15.00 -25.97 13.62
CA PRO A 163 -15.17 -27.19 14.42
C PRO A 163 -14.05 -27.47 15.45
N GLU A 164 -13.18 -26.51 15.73
CA GLU A 164 -12.00 -26.69 16.60
C GLU A 164 -12.09 -25.77 17.83
N GLU A 165 -12.47 -26.36 18.97
CA GLU A 165 -12.00 -26.12 20.35
C GLU A 165 -12.89 -26.98 21.30
N PRO A 166 -12.39 -28.11 21.84
CA PRO A 166 -13.08 -28.84 22.88
C PRO A 166 -12.92 -28.07 24.22
N GLU A 167 -14.04 -27.79 24.88
CA GLU A 167 -14.17 -27.35 26.29
C GLU A 167 -14.63 -25.91 26.61
N TYR A 168 -14.96 -25.03 25.66
CA TYR A 168 -15.72 -23.81 25.98
C TYR A 168 -16.95 -23.61 25.09
N GLU A 169 -18.12 -23.62 25.72
CA GLU A 169 -19.50 -23.52 25.20
C GLU A 169 -19.86 -22.20 24.46
N LEU A 170 -18.98 -21.63 23.63
CA LEU A 170 -19.32 -20.50 22.78
C LEU A 170 -18.86 -20.73 21.33
N THR A 171 -19.57 -21.61 20.63
CA THR A 171 -19.58 -21.63 19.16
C THR A 171 -20.18 -20.32 18.64
N ILE A 172 -19.33 -19.37 18.26
CA ILE A 172 -19.79 -18.09 17.68
C ILE A 172 -20.16 -18.33 16.22
N ALA A 173 -21.45 -18.42 15.94
CA ALA A 173 -22.00 -18.42 14.59
C ALA A 173 -21.60 -17.13 13.84
N ARG A 174 -20.90 -17.26 12.72
CA ARG A 174 -20.48 -16.13 11.87
C ARG A 174 -21.36 -16.03 10.64
N PRO A 175 -21.82 -14.83 10.21
CA PRO A 175 -22.54 -14.69 8.95
C PRO A 175 -21.69 -15.16 7.76
N PHE A 176 -22.28 -15.91 6.84
CA PHE A 176 -21.59 -16.32 5.62
C PHE A 176 -21.37 -15.12 4.66
N PRO A 177 -20.15 -14.85 4.16
CA PRO A 177 -19.89 -13.66 3.36
C PRO A 177 -20.57 -13.67 1.98
N LEU A 178 -21.22 -12.56 1.61
CA LEU A 178 -21.99 -12.49 0.36
C LEU A 178 -21.18 -12.71 -0.92
N ARG A 179 -19.91 -12.28 -0.95
CA ARG A 179 -19.01 -12.47 -2.10
C ARG A 179 -18.73 -13.95 -2.42
N ARG A 180 -19.09 -14.86 -1.52
CA ARG A 180 -18.89 -16.30 -1.63
C ARG A 180 -20.16 -17.02 -2.11
N PHE A 181 -21.17 -16.26 -2.56
CA PHE A 181 -22.41 -16.74 -3.13
C PHE A 181 -22.39 -16.59 -4.65
N TYR A 182 -22.60 -17.69 -5.37
CA TYR A 182 -22.68 -17.69 -6.83
C TYR A 182 -24.04 -18.19 -7.31
N LEU A 183 -24.41 -17.75 -8.52
CA LEU A 183 -25.61 -18.22 -9.19
C LEU A 183 -25.44 -19.72 -9.50
N PRO A 184 -26.42 -20.57 -9.22
CA PRO A 184 -26.29 -22.04 -9.38
C PRO A 184 -26.10 -22.49 -10.83
N TRP A 185 -26.40 -21.64 -11.81
CA TRP A 185 -26.18 -21.89 -13.24
C TRP A 185 -24.94 -21.17 -13.79
N ALA A 186 -24.25 -20.36 -12.99
CA ALA A 186 -23.01 -19.75 -13.42
C ALA A 186 -21.87 -20.76 -13.29
N GLU A 187 -21.06 -20.87 -14.34
CA GLU A 187 -19.74 -21.49 -14.23
C GLU A 187 -18.76 -20.39 -13.84
N PRO A 188 -18.20 -20.41 -12.62
CA PRO A 188 -17.15 -19.48 -12.24
C PRO A 188 -15.96 -19.72 -13.16
N ARG A 189 -15.67 -18.75 -14.02
CA ARG A 189 -14.50 -18.83 -14.89
C ARG A 189 -13.29 -18.82 -13.95
N ALA A 190 -12.52 -19.92 -13.96
CA ALA A 190 -11.17 -19.93 -13.42
C ALA A 190 -10.30 -19.03 -14.29
N GLU A 191 -10.51 -17.72 -14.25
CA GLU A 191 -9.51 -16.82 -14.79
C GLU A 191 -8.30 -16.91 -13.87
N PRO A 192 -7.10 -17.24 -14.39
CA PRO A 192 -5.89 -16.94 -13.64
C PRO A 192 -5.99 -15.46 -13.29
N ALA A 193 -5.73 -15.10 -12.01
CA ALA A 193 -5.76 -13.72 -11.55
C ALA A 193 -5.17 -12.84 -12.66
N PRO A 194 -5.96 -11.95 -13.29
CA PRO A 194 -5.51 -11.26 -14.47
C PRO A 194 -4.16 -10.65 -14.12
N LEU A 195 -3.13 -10.96 -14.91
CA LEU A 195 -1.88 -10.21 -14.88
C LEU A 195 -2.32 -8.76 -14.91
N ALA A 196 -2.13 -8.05 -13.79
CA ALA A 196 -2.68 -6.72 -13.60
C ALA A 196 -2.21 -5.87 -14.78
N THR A 197 -3.10 -5.67 -15.75
CA THR A 197 -2.80 -4.81 -16.88
C THR A 197 -2.75 -3.43 -16.27
N GLU A 198 -1.57 -2.81 -16.34
CA GLU A 198 -1.34 -1.49 -15.79
C GLU A 198 -2.41 -0.56 -16.38
N ARG A 199 -3.26 -0.01 -15.51
CA ARG A 199 -4.36 0.84 -15.93
C ARG A 199 -3.79 2.08 -16.59
N VAL A 200 -3.94 2.19 -17.91
CA VAL A 200 -3.52 3.38 -18.66
C VAL A 200 -4.65 4.40 -18.66
N VAL A 201 -4.36 5.63 -18.21
CA VAL A 201 -5.25 6.78 -18.28
C VAL A 201 -4.63 7.77 -19.29
N PRO A 202 -5.14 7.85 -20.53
CA PRO A 202 -4.51 8.65 -21.60
C PRO A 202 -4.29 10.12 -21.25
N GLU A 203 -5.19 10.71 -20.47
CA GLU A 203 -5.15 12.11 -20.03
C GLU A 203 -3.92 12.42 -19.15
N LEU A 204 -3.32 11.39 -18.54
CA LEU A 204 -2.14 11.52 -17.68
C LEU A 204 -0.82 11.43 -18.45
N ALA A 205 -0.85 11.19 -19.76
CA ALA A 205 0.35 11.06 -20.57
C ALA A 205 1.26 12.30 -20.45
N GLY A 206 2.50 12.10 -20.03
CA GLY A 206 3.47 13.17 -19.80
C GLY A 206 3.24 13.98 -18.51
N GLY A 207 2.32 13.57 -17.63
CA GLY A 207 2.16 14.19 -16.32
C GLY A 207 3.31 13.87 -15.37
N ARG A 208 3.75 14.86 -14.62
CA ARG A 208 4.85 14.77 -13.66
C ARG A 208 4.32 14.54 -12.25
N TRP A 209 4.53 13.33 -11.74
CA TRP A 209 4.01 12.92 -10.44
C TRP A 209 4.52 13.80 -9.28
N LEU A 210 5.82 14.15 -9.26
CA LEU A 210 6.39 14.94 -8.17
C LEU A 210 5.90 16.40 -8.19
N ALA A 211 5.72 16.98 -9.37
CA ALA A 211 5.10 18.30 -9.52
C ALA A 211 3.66 18.29 -9.02
N GLY A 212 2.89 17.25 -9.33
CA GLY A 212 1.54 17.03 -8.80
C GLY A 212 1.50 16.91 -7.28
N ARG A 213 2.45 16.16 -6.69
CA ARG A 213 2.60 16.08 -5.23
C ARG A 213 2.83 17.47 -4.63
N ARG A 214 3.75 18.25 -5.20
CA ARG A 214 4.03 19.62 -4.72
C ARG A 214 2.81 20.53 -4.81
N LEU A 215 2.00 20.42 -5.87
CA LEU A 215 0.73 21.15 -5.99
C LEU A 215 -0.26 20.74 -4.89
N PHE A 216 -0.42 19.44 -4.63
CA PHE A 216 -1.31 18.93 -3.56
C PHE A 216 -0.94 19.47 -2.17
N HIS A 217 0.36 19.59 -1.88
CA HIS A 217 0.88 20.14 -0.63
C HIS A 217 1.09 21.66 -0.65
N SER A 218 0.78 22.35 -1.75
CA SER A 218 0.99 23.78 -1.87
C SER A 218 -0.04 24.58 -1.07
N GLU A 219 0.32 25.77 -0.63
CA GLU A 219 -0.63 26.73 -0.05
C GLU A 219 -1.68 27.21 -1.05
N GLN A 220 -1.38 27.14 -2.36
CA GLN A 220 -2.30 27.54 -3.43
C GLN A 220 -3.53 26.63 -3.50
N LEU A 221 -3.34 25.31 -3.42
CA LEU A 221 -4.45 24.35 -3.48
C LEU A 221 -4.89 23.86 -2.10
N ALA A 222 -3.98 23.86 -1.13
CA ALA A 222 -4.21 23.47 0.26
C ALA A 222 -4.89 22.10 0.44
N CYS A 223 -4.82 21.20 -0.54
CA CYS A 223 -5.49 19.90 -0.50
C CYS A 223 -5.04 19.08 0.73
N ALA A 224 -3.74 19.11 1.03
CA ALA A 224 -3.15 18.41 2.18
C ALA A 224 -3.60 18.94 3.56
N LYS A 225 -4.21 20.13 3.64
CA LYS A 225 -4.75 20.67 4.91
C LYS A 225 -6.02 19.95 5.35
N CYS A 226 -6.71 19.29 4.42
CA CYS A 226 -7.92 18.54 4.70
C CYS A 226 -7.79 17.05 4.38
N HIS A 227 -7.06 16.70 3.32
CA HIS A 227 -6.98 15.33 2.82
C HIS A 227 -5.64 14.68 3.14
N ARG A 228 -5.71 13.38 3.44
CA ARG A 228 -4.54 12.50 3.52
C ARG A 228 -4.38 11.75 2.21
N VAL A 229 -3.15 11.61 1.74
CA VAL A 229 -2.75 10.74 0.63
C VAL A 229 -1.49 9.99 1.05
N ARG A 230 -1.54 8.66 1.07
CA ARG A 230 -0.38 7.78 1.34
C ARG A 230 0.33 8.12 2.64
N GLY A 231 -0.46 8.41 3.68
CA GLY A 231 0.03 8.83 5.01
C GLY A 231 0.27 10.32 5.17
N GLU A 232 0.28 11.11 4.10
CA GLU A 232 0.66 12.53 4.16
C GLU A 232 -0.57 13.46 4.09
N GLY A 233 -0.63 14.46 4.97
CA GLY A 233 -1.75 15.41 5.08
C GLY A 233 -2.52 15.22 6.38
N THR A 234 -3.78 15.68 6.41
CA THR A 234 -4.66 15.58 7.60
C THR A 234 -5.89 14.73 7.31
N ALA A 235 -6.59 14.31 8.36
CA ALA A 235 -7.80 13.49 8.27
C ALA A 235 -9.07 14.31 8.59
N VAL A 236 -9.24 15.46 7.93
CA VAL A 236 -10.47 16.26 8.02
C VAL A 236 -11.48 15.81 6.97
N GLY A 237 -11.01 15.69 5.72
CA GLY A 237 -11.74 15.09 4.61
C GLY A 237 -11.33 13.62 4.37
N PRO A 238 -11.92 12.98 3.35
CA PRO A 238 -11.62 11.60 2.99
C PRO A 238 -10.13 11.36 2.71
N ASP A 239 -9.66 10.17 3.08
CA ASP A 239 -8.36 9.67 2.64
C ASP A 239 -8.40 9.36 1.15
N LEU A 240 -7.55 10.03 0.38
CA LEU A 240 -7.51 9.98 -1.08
C LEU A 240 -6.55 8.91 -1.60
N SER A 241 -5.96 8.08 -0.73
CA SER A 241 -5.03 7.01 -1.13
C SER A 241 -5.67 6.01 -2.10
N ASN A 242 -6.99 5.82 -2.05
CA ASN A 242 -7.72 4.89 -2.92
C ASN A 242 -8.16 5.48 -4.26
N LEU A 243 -7.82 6.74 -4.57
CA LEU A 243 -8.21 7.38 -5.83
C LEU A 243 -7.61 6.69 -7.07
N LEU A 244 -6.53 5.91 -6.93
CA LEU A 244 -5.93 5.14 -8.01
C LEU A 244 -6.89 4.14 -8.70
N HIS A 245 -8.01 3.79 -8.03
CA HIS A 245 -9.07 2.95 -8.57
C HIS A 245 -10.25 3.73 -9.19
N ARG A 246 -10.27 5.06 -9.08
CA ARG A 246 -11.35 5.93 -9.58
C ARG A 246 -11.08 6.41 -11.00
N ASP A 247 -12.12 6.63 -11.80
CA ASP A 247 -11.98 7.18 -13.15
C ASP A 247 -11.55 8.66 -13.13
N TYR A 248 -10.81 9.07 -14.18
CA TYR A 248 -10.26 10.43 -14.29
C TYR A 248 -11.36 11.50 -14.25
N ALA A 249 -12.44 11.28 -14.99
CA ALA A 249 -13.54 12.24 -15.11
C ALA A 249 -14.29 12.45 -13.78
N SER A 250 -14.47 11.38 -13.00
CA SER A 250 -15.10 11.41 -11.67
C SER A 250 -14.25 12.20 -10.68
N VAL A 251 -12.96 11.89 -10.55
CA VAL A 251 -12.07 12.65 -9.64
C VAL A 251 -11.97 14.11 -10.06
N LEU A 252 -11.89 14.39 -11.36
CA LEU A 252 -11.85 15.76 -11.85
C LEU A 252 -13.17 16.51 -11.57
N ARG A 253 -14.32 15.83 -11.65
CA ARG A 253 -15.63 16.40 -11.30
C ARG A 253 -15.70 16.73 -9.81
N ASP A 254 -15.27 15.81 -8.94
CA ASP A 254 -15.27 16.03 -7.49
C ASP A 254 -14.47 17.29 -7.11
N ILE A 255 -13.36 17.55 -7.81
CA ILE A 255 -12.53 18.75 -7.56
C ILE A 255 -13.20 20.03 -8.09
N ARG A 256 -13.91 19.94 -9.23
CA ARG A 256 -14.58 21.09 -9.85
C ARG A 256 -15.87 21.47 -9.14
N GLU A 257 -16.62 20.47 -8.67
CA GLU A 257 -17.96 20.59 -8.12
C GLU A 257 -18.03 19.87 -6.76
N PRO A 258 -17.26 20.31 -5.75
CA PRO A 258 -17.13 19.60 -4.48
C PRO A 258 -18.44 19.46 -3.68
N SER A 259 -19.44 20.31 -3.95
CA SER A 259 -20.76 20.24 -3.32
C SER A 259 -21.75 19.34 -4.07
N ALA A 260 -21.42 18.83 -5.28
CA ALA A 260 -22.31 17.98 -6.06
C ALA A 260 -22.47 16.57 -5.45
N ALA A 261 -21.43 16.07 -4.79
CA ALA A 261 -21.45 14.81 -4.05
C ALA A 261 -20.54 14.92 -2.82
N ILE A 262 -21.13 14.92 -1.63
CA ILE A 262 -20.39 14.99 -0.36
C ILE A 262 -20.26 13.57 0.20
N ASN A 263 -19.05 13.18 0.59
CA ASN A 263 -18.83 11.89 1.23
C ASN A 263 -19.63 11.84 2.55
N PRO A 264 -20.49 10.81 2.76
CA PRO A 264 -21.38 10.73 3.92
C PRO A 264 -20.65 10.63 5.28
N ASP A 265 -19.36 10.26 5.28
CA ASP A 265 -18.53 10.21 6.48
C ASP A 265 -17.89 11.56 6.81
N HIS A 266 -17.95 12.54 5.91
CA HIS A 266 -17.35 13.87 6.07
C HIS A 266 -18.31 15.04 5.75
N PRO A 267 -19.57 15.03 6.23
CA PRO A 267 -20.46 16.17 6.04
C PRO A 267 -19.97 17.37 6.87
N ALA A 268 -20.04 18.56 6.26
CA ALA A 268 -19.86 19.80 6.99
C ALA A 268 -21.12 20.12 7.80
N PHE A 269 -20.95 20.75 8.96
CA PHE A 269 -22.02 21.19 9.83
C PHE A 269 -21.90 22.67 10.16
N ASN A 270 -23.05 23.34 10.25
CA ASN A 270 -23.19 24.65 10.86
C ASN A 270 -23.56 24.46 12.34
N VAL A 271 -22.72 25.01 13.22
CA VAL A 271 -22.81 24.93 14.67
C VAL A 271 -23.17 26.31 15.21
N ASP A 272 -24.39 26.45 15.72
CA ASP A 272 -24.81 27.67 16.43
C ASP A 272 -24.46 27.52 17.91
N LEU A 273 -23.73 28.47 18.49
CA LEU A 273 -23.35 28.48 19.90
C LEU A 273 -24.34 29.30 20.76
N THR A 274 -24.34 29.04 22.06
CA THR A 274 -25.24 29.70 23.02
C THR A 274 -24.92 31.18 23.26
N ASP A 275 -23.68 31.60 22.99
CA ASP A 275 -23.22 32.99 23.03
C ASP A 275 -23.52 33.77 21.73
N GLY A 276 -24.11 33.11 20.73
CA GLY A 276 -24.51 33.71 19.46
C GLY A 276 -23.46 33.60 18.35
N GLU A 277 -22.28 33.03 18.62
CA GLU A 277 -21.30 32.70 17.57
C GLU A 277 -21.78 31.53 16.72
N ALA A 278 -21.40 31.50 15.44
CA ALA A 278 -21.67 30.41 14.52
C ALA A 278 -20.36 29.92 13.88
N LEU A 279 -20.18 28.60 13.85
CA LEU A 279 -19.00 27.94 13.29
C LEU A 279 -19.41 26.96 12.20
N THR A 280 -18.56 26.79 11.19
CA THR A 280 -18.77 25.78 10.13
C THR A 280 -17.56 24.86 10.05
N GLY A 281 -17.78 23.55 10.01
CA GLY A 281 -16.69 22.58 9.90
C GLY A 281 -17.16 21.13 9.86
N VAL A 282 -16.22 20.21 9.71
CA VAL A 282 -16.48 18.76 9.75
C VAL A 282 -16.36 18.27 11.18
N VAL A 283 -17.33 17.48 11.65
CA VAL A 283 -17.26 16.85 12.98
C VAL A 283 -16.26 15.71 12.92
N VAL A 284 -15.14 15.85 13.64
CA VAL A 284 -14.05 14.86 13.69
C VAL A 284 -14.05 14.05 14.99
N GLY A 285 -14.98 14.35 15.90
CA GLY A 285 -15.24 13.59 17.11
C GLY A 285 -16.37 14.21 17.93
N GLU A 286 -17.21 13.38 18.53
CA GLU A 286 -18.27 13.81 19.44
C GLU A 286 -18.32 12.88 20.65
N SER A 287 -18.56 13.46 21.81
CA SER A 287 -18.85 12.76 23.06
C SER A 287 -19.99 13.48 23.81
N THR A 288 -20.38 12.94 24.96
CA THR A 288 -21.38 13.59 25.82
C THR A 288 -20.92 14.94 26.38
N ALA A 289 -19.60 15.18 26.47
CA ALA A 289 -19.02 16.38 27.06
C ALA A 289 -18.53 17.41 26.03
N GLU A 290 -18.03 16.95 24.88
CA GLU A 290 -17.37 17.80 23.88
C GLU A 290 -17.71 17.41 22.44
N LEU A 291 -17.72 18.43 21.57
CA LEU A 291 -17.77 18.32 20.12
C LEU A 291 -16.45 18.84 19.54
N ARG A 292 -15.78 18.05 18.69
CA ARG A 292 -14.55 18.43 17.99
C ARG A 292 -14.89 18.74 16.54
N LEU A 293 -14.69 19.99 16.14
CA LEU A 293 -15.03 20.52 14.82
C LEU A 293 -13.75 20.94 14.09
N ALA A 294 -13.47 20.38 12.92
CA ALA A 294 -12.38 20.82 12.06
C ALA A 294 -12.89 21.87 11.05
N ASP A 295 -12.29 23.07 11.07
CA ASP A 295 -12.66 24.17 10.18
C ASP A 295 -12.01 24.06 8.78
N ALA A 296 -12.33 25.01 7.89
CA ALA A 296 -11.79 25.06 6.52
C ALA A 296 -10.27 25.29 6.45
N THR A 297 -9.63 25.66 7.57
CA THR A 297 -8.17 25.80 7.67
C THR A 297 -7.48 24.50 8.06
N GLY A 298 -8.25 23.46 8.39
CA GLY A 298 -7.78 22.18 8.93
C GLY A 298 -7.56 22.21 10.45
N LYS A 299 -7.96 23.29 11.13
CA LYS A 299 -7.78 23.42 12.58
C LYS A 299 -8.97 22.81 13.31
N THR A 300 -8.68 21.95 14.28
CA THR A 300 -9.70 21.38 15.17
C THR A 300 -9.97 22.31 16.35
N VAL A 301 -11.23 22.72 16.50
CA VAL A 301 -11.77 23.44 17.65
C VAL A 301 -12.51 22.45 18.55
N VAL A 302 -12.22 22.47 19.84
CA VAL A 302 -12.93 21.67 20.85
C VAL A 302 -13.98 22.56 21.52
N LEU A 303 -15.24 22.19 21.36
CA LEU A 303 -16.39 22.92 21.86
C LEU A 303 -17.06 22.12 22.98
N PRO A 304 -17.27 22.68 24.19
CA PRO A 304 -18.08 22.03 25.20
C PRO A 304 -19.50 21.80 24.66
N ARG A 305 -20.04 20.58 24.81
CA ARG A 305 -21.35 20.22 24.24
C ARG A 305 -22.48 21.11 24.76
N ALA A 306 -22.35 21.60 25.99
CA ALA A 306 -23.28 22.54 26.62
C ALA A 306 -23.31 23.93 25.96
N LYS A 307 -22.28 24.31 25.20
CA LYS A 307 -22.25 25.56 24.43
C LYS A 307 -22.90 25.42 23.05
N VAL A 308 -23.18 24.20 22.59
CA VAL A 308 -23.78 23.97 21.26
C VAL A 308 -25.31 24.11 21.38
N LYS A 309 -25.84 25.17 20.78
CA LYS A 309 -27.28 25.46 20.72
C LYS A 309 -27.97 24.65 19.61
N ALA A 310 -27.37 24.59 18.43
CA ALA A 310 -27.89 23.81 17.31
C ALA A 310 -26.74 23.27 16.44
N LEU A 311 -26.98 22.11 15.83
CA LEU A 311 -26.08 21.47 14.87
C LEU A 311 -26.89 21.12 13.64
N ARG A 312 -26.52 21.65 12.47
CA ARG A 312 -27.24 21.41 11.21
C ARG A 312 -26.27 20.98 10.11
N ALA A 313 -26.60 19.92 9.39
CA ALA A 313 -25.83 19.52 8.23
C ALA A 313 -25.87 20.64 7.17
N SER A 314 -24.71 20.95 6.59
CA SER A 314 -24.56 21.90 5.50
C SER A 314 -24.93 21.24 4.18
N THR A 315 -25.55 22.01 3.27
CA THR A 315 -25.75 21.60 1.88
C THR A 315 -24.53 21.86 0.99
N LEU A 316 -23.51 22.53 1.53
CA LEU A 316 -22.26 22.86 0.86
C LEU A 316 -21.09 22.09 1.47
N SER A 317 -20.15 21.68 0.63
CA SER A 317 -18.89 21.07 1.05
C SER A 317 -17.99 22.09 1.76
N LEU A 318 -17.14 21.60 2.66
CA LEU A 318 -16.04 22.42 3.23
C LEU A 318 -14.88 22.60 2.23
N MET A 319 -14.81 21.77 1.19
CA MET A 319 -13.83 21.90 0.12
C MET A 319 -14.16 23.12 -0.76
N PRO A 320 -13.21 24.06 -0.98
CA PRO A 320 -13.46 25.26 -1.78
C PRO A 320 -13.78 24.95 -3.24
N GLU A 321 -14.66 25.75 -3.83
CA GLU A 321 -14.89 25.75 -5.29
C GLU A 321 -13.77 26.51 -6.03
N GLY A 322 -13.60 26.24 -7.32
CA GLY A 322 -12.68 27.00 -8.16
C GLY A 322 -11.18 26.70 -7.94
N LEU A 323 -10.83 25.64 -7.20
CA LEU A 323 -9.43 25.26 -6.92
C LEU A 323 -8.57 25.13 -8.19
N LEU A 324 -9.15 24.63 -9.29
CA LEU A 324 -8.44 24.46 -10.56
C LEU A 324 -8.33 25.74 -11.40
N ALA A 325 -9.03 26.82 -11.05
CA ALA A 325 -9.10 28.03 -11.88
C ALA A 325 -7.75 28.76 -12.01
N THR A 326 -6.84 28.53 -11.06
CA THR A 326 -5.50 29.13 -11.03
C THR A 326 -4.42 28.22 -11.63
N LEU A 327 -4.80 27.03 -12.11
CA LEU A 327 -3.88 26.06 -12.69
C LEU A 327 -3.99 26.06 -14.22
N ASN A 328 -2.85 25.92 -14.90
CA ASN A 328 -2.83 25.60 -16.32
C ASN A 328 -3.06 24.10 -16.56
N ALA A 329 -3.26 23.70 -17.82
CA ALA A 329 -3.57 22.31 -18.18
C ALA A 329 -2.47 21.31 -17.78
N GLU A 330 -1.19 21.71 -17.80
CA GLU A 330 -0.08 20.87 -17.36
C GLU A 330 -0.12 20.66 -15.85
N GLN A 331 -0.39 21.71 -15.06
CA GLN A 331 -0.51 21.61 -13.60
C GLN A 331 -1.70 20.74 -13.18
N VAL A 332 -2.83 20.85 -13.89
CA VAL A 332 -3.98 19.95 -13.67
C VAL A 332 -3.58 18.50 -13.97
N ARG A 333 -2.91 18.25 -15.10
CA ARG A 333 -2.42 16.91 -15.46
C ARG A 333 -1.46 16.37 -14.40
N ASP A 334 -0.49 17.17 -13.95
CA ASP A 334 0.49 16.79 -12.94
C ASP A 334 -0.21 16.41 -11.62
N LEU A 335 -1.15 17.25 -11.15
CA LEU A 335 -1.97 16.97 -9.96
C LEU A 335 -2.76 15.65 -10.10
N MET A 336 -3.44 15.46 -11.24
CA MET A 336 -4.20 14.24 -11.50
C MET A 336 -3.28 13.01 -11.60
N THR A 337 -2.09 13.14 -12.17
CA THR A 337 -1.08 12.06 -12.20
C THR A 337 -0.69 11.66 -10.77
N PHE A 338 -0.49 12.62 -9.87
CA PHE A 338 -0.20 12.32 -8.46
C PHE A 338 -1.34 11.58 -7.75
N LEU A 339 -2.59 11.99 -7.97
CA LEU A 339 -3.76 11.42 -7.31
C LEU A 339 -4.12 10.02 -7.85
N LEU A 340 -3.97 9.81 -9.16
CA LEU A 340 -4.46 8.61 -9.85
C LEU A 340 -3.41 7.54 -10.10
N THR A 341 -2.13 7.82 -9.85
CA THR A 341 -1.05 6.85 -10.08
C THR A 341 -0.14 6.72 -8.87
N VAL A 342 0.41 5.52 -8.67
CA VAL A 342 1.47 5.26 -7.70
C VAL A 342 2.71 4.80 -8.48
N PRO A 343 3.82 5.58 -8.47
CA PRO A 343 4.96 5.27 -9.31
C PRO A 343 5.70 4.03 -8.81
N LEU A 344 5.72 3.84 -7.48
CA LEU A 344 6.39 2.74 -6.81
C LEU A 344 5.65 2.37 -5.52
N GLU A 345 5.36 1.09 -5.36
CA GLU A 345 5.03 0.46 -4.08
C GLU A 345 6.33 0.04 -3.36
N PRO A 346 6.30 -0.23 -2.03
CA PRO A 346 7.40 -0.88 -1.34
C PRO A 346 7.88 -2.13 -2.08
N ALA A 347 9.19 -2.39 -2.09
CA ALA A 347 9.72 -3.59 -2.69
C ALA A 347 9.25 -4.82 -1.89
N PRO A 348 9.02 -5.95 -2.58
CA PRO A 348 8.79 -7.21 -1.89
C PRO A 348 9.97 -7.53 -0.97
N ILE A 349 9.65 -7.90 0.27
CA ILE A 349 10.62 -8.49 1.18
C ILE A 349 10.57 -9.98 0.91
N GLU A 350 11.63 -10.46 0.27
CA GLU A 350 11.80 -11.87 -0.03
C GLU A 350 13.03 -12.37 0.73
N GLY A 351 13.00 -13.61 1.22
CA GLY A 351 14.12 -14.18 1.96
C GLY A 351 13.71 -14.70 3.34
N ASN A 352 14.60 -15.47 3.95
CA ASN A 352 14.36 -16.12 5.24
C ASN A 352 14.80 -15.24 6.43
N THR A 353 15.58 -14.20 6.15
CA THR A 353 16.05 -13.24 7.16
C THR A 353 14.97 -12.20 7.42
N PRO A 354 14.52 -12.02 8.68
CA PRO A 354 13.53 -11.00 9.00
C PRO A 354 14.05 -9.61 8.63
N PRO A 355 13.25 -8.79 7.92
CA PRO A 355 13.65 -7.43 7.61
C PRO A 355 13.66 -6.57 8.88
N PRO A 356 14.44 -5.47 8.90
CA PRO A 356 14.29 -4.46 9.93
C PRO A 356 12.87 -3.86 9.90
N PRO A 357 12.36 -3.38 11.05
CA PRO A 357 11.09 -2.68 11.11
C PRO A 357 11.09 -1.48 10.15
N PRO A 358 9.95 -1.12 9.54
CA PRO A 358 9.84 0.07 8.73
C PRO A 358 10.19 1.34 9.52
N ARG A 359 10.84 2.31 8.86
CA ARG A 359 11.17 3.60 9.47
C ARG A 359 9.92 4.40 9.78
N LYS A 360 9.97 5.21 10.84
CA LYS A 360 8.90 6.18 11.12
C LYS A 360 9.03 7.39 10.20
N ARG A 361 7.91 7.91 9.69
CA ARG A 361 7.91 9.12 8.86
C ARG A 361 8.59 10.30 9.56
N ALA A 362 8.29 10.49 10.84
CA ALA A 362 8.88 11.55 11.66
C ALA A 362 10.41 11.49 11.76
N GLU A 363 11.00 10.28 11.71
CA GLU A 363 12.46 10.08 11.70
C GLU A 363 13.07 10.64 10.41
N VAL A 364 12.49 10.26 9.26
CA VAL A 364 12.94 10.74 7.95
C VAL A 364 12.75 12.26 7.82
N GLU A 365 11.63 12.79 8.29
CA GLU A 365 11.39 14.24 8.28
C GLU A 365 12.37 15.02 9.17
N ALA A 366 12.70 14.50 10.35
CA ALA A 366 13.68 15.13 11.24
C ALA A 366 15.07 15.18 10.57
N LEU A 367 15.46 14.10 9.89
CA LEU A 367 16.67 14.04 9.10
C LEU A 367 16.66 15.12 7.99
N LEU A 368 15.56 15.22 7.23
CA LEU A 368 15.46 16.20 6.14
C LEU A 368 15.37 17.65 6.64
N LYS A 369 14.75 17.91 7.80
CA LYS A 369 14.68 19.24 8.43
C LYS A 369 16.06 19.70 8.92
N SER A 370 16.85 18.82 9.53
CA SER A 370 18.20 19.14 9.99
C SER A 370 19.20 19.39 8.84
N SER A 371 18.89 18.95 7.62
CA SER A 371 19.65 19.31 6.42
C SER A 371 19.30 20.66 5.80
N VAL A 372 18.21 21.30 6.20
CA VAL A 372 17.85 22.65 5.75
C VAL A 372 18.36 23.65 6.78
N GLY A 373 19.54 24.22 6.55
CA GLY A 373 20.00 25.40 7.29
C GLY A 373 19.41 26.64 6.64
N ASP A 374 18.67 27.43 7.43
CA ASP A 374 18.18 28.82 7.24
C ASP A 374 17.57 29.34 5.92
N ASP A 375 17.68 28.68 4.77
CA ASP A 375 17.19 29.22 3.48
C ASP A 375 15.77 28.75 3.05
N VAL A 376 15.12 27.85 3.80
CA VAL A 376 13.75 27.38 3.51
C VAL A 376 12.82 27.48 4.74
N ARG A 377 12.90 28.58 5.48
CA ARG A 377 11.93 28.88 6.56
C ARG A 377 10.57 29.41 6.08
N SER A 378 10.29 29.40 4.76
CA SER A 378 9.04 29.97 4.21
C SER A 378 7.90 28.97 3.94
N LEU A 379 8.04 27.67 4.22
CA LEU A 379 6.98 26.69 3.89
C LEU A 379 6.28 26.07 5.10
N THR A 380 6.64 26.44 6.33
CA THR A 380 5.99 25.90 7.54
C THR A 380 6.02 26.88 8.72
N SER A 381 5.41 28.07 8.63
CA SER A 381 4.82 28.75 9.81
C SER A 381 4.06 30.03 9.48
N ASN A 382 2.95 30.22 10.19
CA ASN A 382 2.14 31.45 10.24
C ASN A 382 2.97 32.68 10.61
N SER A 383 3.11 33.65 9.70
CA SER A 383 3.31 35.07 10.07
C SER A 383 2.99 36.03 8.90
N LYS A 384 2.62 37.25 9.30
CA LYS A 384 1.88 38.34 8.60
C LYS A 384 2.42 38.80 7.22
N PRO A 385 1.57 39.45 6.39
CA PRO A 385 1.90 39.83 5.02
C PRO A 385 2.86 41.03 4.98
N GLN A 386 4.00 40.86 4.32
CA GLN A 386 4.80 41.95 3.77
C GLN A 386 4.95 41.76 2.25
N THR A 387 5.02 42.90 1.57
CA THR A 387 4.96 43.17 0.12
C THR A 387 5.72 42.19 -0.81
N PRO A 388 5.28 42.05 -2.08
CA PRO A 388 5.68 40.95 -2.94
C PRO A 388 7.09 41.16 -3.50
N ASN A 389 8.08 40.53 -2.88
CA ASN A 389 9.32 40.14 -3.55
C ASN A 389 9.26 38.63 -3.83
N PRO A 390 9.69 38.16 -5.01
CA PRO A 390 9.56 36.75 -5.39
C PRO A 390 10.38 35.85 -4.45
N LYS A 391 9.77 34.73 -4.02
CA LYS A 391 10.32 33.82 -2.99
C LYS A 391 11.47 32.96 -3.53
N PRO A 392 12.44 32.54 -2.68
CA PRO A 392 13.58 31.71 -3.09
C PRO A 392 13.21 30.37 -3.76
N SER A 393 12.02 29.83 -3.49
CA SER A 393 11.51 28.60 -4.10
C SER A 393 11.24 28.71 -5.60
N GLU A 394 11.02 29.91 -6.14
CA GLU A 394 10.89 30.13 -7.60
C GLU A 394 12.25 30.10 -8.31
N ARG A 395 13.36 30.28 -7.58
CA ARG A 395 14.70 30.36 -8.18
C ARG A 395 15.33 28.98 -8.45
N LEU A 396 14.84 27.92 -7.82
CA LEU A 396 15.37 26.56 -7.95
C LEU A 396 14.71 25.70 -9.05
N LEU A 397 13.53 26.11 -9.55
CA LEU A 397 12.67 25.23 -10.38
C LEU A 397 12.74 25.48 -11.90
N THR A 398 13.62 26.36 -12.39
CA THR A 398 13.70 26.67 -13.83
C THR A 398 15.12 26.70 -14.42
N SER A 399 16.17 26.31 -13.68
CA SER A 399 17.57 26.40 -14.15
C SER A 399 18.47 25.19 -13.86
N SER A 400 17.98 24.14 -13.20
CA SER A 400 18.82 22.97 -12.91
C SER A 400 19.16 22.21 -14.20
N PRO A 401 20.45 21.99 -14.53
CA PRO A 401 20.85 21.30 -15.75
C PRO A 401 20.33 19.86 -15.73
N THR A 402 20.10 19.32 -16.93
CA THR A 402 19.70 17.92 -17.11
C THR A 402 20.76 17.00 -16.50
N MET A 403 20.33 16.10 -15.62
CA MET A 403 21.18 15.08 -15.02
C MET A 403 20.90 13.75 -15.70
N ASN A 404 21.86 13.25 -16.47
CA ASN A 404 21.78 11.96 -17.14
C ASN A 404 22.39 10.89 -16.23
N VAL A 405 21.56 10.00 -15.71
CA VAL A 405 21.97 8.91 -14.83
C VAL A 405 22.05 7.61 -15.63
N VAL A 406 23.13 6.86 -15.46
CA VAL A 406 23.24 5.49 -15.99
C VAL A 406 23.24 4.52 -14.81
N LEU A 407 22.31 3.57 -14.80
CA LEU A 407 22.24 2.52 -13.77
C LEU A 407 22.84 1.22 -14.32
N CYS A 408 23.98 0.79 -13.79
CA CYS A 408 24.69 -0.43 -14.17
C CYS A 408 24.38 -1.55 -13.18
N ALA A 409 23.61 -2.56 -13.63
CA ALA A 409 23.27 -3.74 -12.84
C ALA A 409 23.66 -5.03 -13.56
N GLY A 410 23.86 -6.11 -12.81
CA GLY A 410 24.13 -7.45 -13.34
C GLY A 410 22.97 -8.41 -13.12
N PRO A 411 23.10 -9.69 -13.50
CA PRO A 411 22.16 -10.72 -13.11
C PRO A 411 22.22 -10.94 -11.59
N LYS A 412 21.08 -11.30 -11.00
CA LYS A 412 21.01 -11.70 -9.59
C LYS A 412 21.94 -12.89 -9.33
N ASP A 413 22.69 -12.86 -8.24
CA ASP A 413 23.69 -13.88 -7.91
C ASP A 413 23.61 -14.44 -6.48
N HIS A 414 22.68 -13.95 -5.65
CA HIS A 414 22.44 -14.44 -4.28
C HIS A 414 20.98 -14.88 -4.06
N GLY A 415 20.67 -15.26 -2.82
CA GLY A 415 19.36 -15.72 -2.39
C GLY A 415 18.24 -14.69 -2.61
N LYS A 416 17.02 -15.10 -2.30
CA LYS A 416 15.86 -14.19 -2.32
C LYS A 416 16.12 -13.01 -1.40
N GLY A 417 15.86 -11.79 -1.89
CA GLY A 417 16.11 -10.57 -1.12
C GLY A 417 17.55 -10.08 -1.08
N GLU A 418 18.52 -10.86 -1.58
CA GLU A 418 19.94 -10.55 -1.54
C GLU A 418 20.47 -10.24 -2.95
N HIS A 419 21.36 -9.25 -3.06
CA HIS A 419 22.02 -8.81 -4.30
C HIS A 419 21.06 -8.73 -5.50
N ASP A 420 19.86 -8.17 -5.30
CA ASP A 420 18.87 -8.08 -6.36
C ASP A 420 19.12 -6.85 -7.25
N TYR A 421 20.25 -6.90 -7.95
CA TYR A 421 20.66 -5.87 -8.90
C TYR A 421 19.56 -5.55 -9.94
N PRO A 422 18.84 -6.53 -10.51
CA PRO A 422 17.75 -6.24 -11.45
C PRO A 422 16.55 -5.53 -10.82
N LEU A 423 16.17 -5.89 -9.58
CA LEU A 423 15.10 -5.21 -8.85
C LEU A 423 15.49 -3.76 -8.55
N TRP A 424 16.72 -3.52 -8.06
CA TRP A 424 17.23 -2.17 -7.83
C TRP A 424 17.19 -1.33 -9.11
N GLN A 425 17.76 -1.82 -10.21
CA GLN A 425 17.82 -1.09 -11.49
C GLN A 425 16.42 -0.74 -12.00
N ARG A 426 15.48 -1.70 -11.96
CA ARG A 426 14.09 -1.51 -12.41
C ARG A 426 13.32 -0.51 -11.55
N ARG A 427 13.56 -0.48 -10.24
CA ARG A 427 12.87 0.44 -9.32
C ARG A 427 13.46 1.84 -9.42
N TRP A 428 14.79 1.95 -9.41
CA TRP A 428 15.47 3.24 -9.48
C TRP A 428 15.35 3.91 -10.85
N SER A 429 15.16 3.13 -11.93
CA SER A 429 14.83 3.67 -13.26
C SER A 429 13.43 4.28 -13.34
N LYS A 430 12.51 3.91 -12.44
CA LYS A 430 11.21 4.56 -12.27
C LYS A 430 11.28 5.71 -11.25
N LEU A 431 12.09 5.59 -10.20
CA LEU A 431 12.19 6.56 -9.11
C LEU A 431 12.86 7.86 -9.53
N LEU A 432 14.08 7.78 -10.10
CA LEU A 432 14.91 8.96 -10.36
C LEU A 432 14.30 9.93 -11.38
N PRO A 433 13.65 9.48 -12.47
CA PRO A 433 13.00 10.39 -13.42
C PRO A 433 11.77 11.12 -12.88
N LEU A 434 11.29 10.79 -11.67
CA LEU A 434 10.23 11.58 -11.03
C LEU A 434 10.74 12.99 -10.66
N ALA A 435 12.04 13.17 -10.48
CA ALA A 435 12.65 14.46 -10.22
C ALA A 435 12.84 15.28 -11.50
N ASP A 436 12.78 16.61 -11.35
CA ASP A 436 12.89 17.53 -12.49
C ASP A 436 14.23 17.41 -13.21
N ASN A 437 14.18 17.39 -14.54
CA ASN A 437 15.33 17.33 -15.42
C ASN A 437 16.29 16.16 -15.13
N VAL A 438 15.75 15.00 -14.73
CA VAL A 438 16.53 13.77 -14.57
C VAL A 438 16.13 12.77 -15.65
N THR A 439 17.12 12.25 -16.37
CA THR A 439 16.93 11.14 -17.30
C THR A 439 17.69 9.92 -16.80
N VAL A 440 17.15 8.72 -17.06
CA VAL A 440 17.80 7.47 -16.69
C VAL A 440 17.93 6.58 -17.91
N SER A 441 19.11 5.99 -18.07
CA SER A 441 19.32 4.83 -18.94
C SER A 441 19.90 3.67 -18.13
N THR A 442 19.74 2.45 -18.62
CA THR A 442 20.25 1.24 -17.97
C THR A 442 21.40 0.64 -18.78
N ALA A 443 22.29 -0.07 -18.10
CA ALA A 443 23.39 -0.80 -18.71
C ALA A 443 23.59 -2.16 -18.02
N ASP A 444 23.95 -3.18 -18.79
CA ASP A 444 24.34 -4.50 -18.26
C ASP A 444 25.79 -4.45 -17.79
N LYS A 445 25.98 -4.39 -16.47
CA LYS A 445 27.26 -4.33 -15.72
C LYS A 445 28.17 -3.13 -16.02
N TRP A 446 28.28 -2.67 -17.26
CA TRP A 446 29.20 -1.63 -17.70
C TRP A 446 28.56 -0.72 -18.78
N PRO A 447 28.83 0.59 -18.78
CA PRO A 447 28.27 1.51 -19.77
C PRO A 447 28.84 1.30 -21.18
N SER A 448 28.05 1.65 -22.20
CA SER A 448 28.54 1.83 -23.57
C SER A 448 29.38 3.11 -23.70
N ALA A 449 30.14 3.25 -24.79
CA ALA A 449 30.88 4.49 -25.07
C ALA A 449 29.98 5.73 -25.17
N GLU A 450 28.76 5.57 -25.71
CA GLU A 450 27.77 6.65 -25.79
C GLU A 450 27.24 7.04 -24.40
N GLN A 451 26.93 6.05 -23.56
CA GLN A 451 26.54 6.28 -22.17
C GLN A 451 27.67 6.95 -21.40
N PHE A 452 28.89 6.47 -21.57
CA PHE A 452 30.06 7.13 -21.04
C PHE A 452 30.09 8.56 -21.51
N ALA A 453 29.90 8.91 -22.79
CA ALA A 453 29.99 10.30 -23.25
C ALA A 453 28.91 11.24 -22.66
N LYS A 454 27.69 10.75 -22.42
CA LYS A 454 26.52 11.56 -22.03
C LYS A 454 26.22 11.62 -20.53
N ALA A 455 26.68 10.63 -19.77
CA ALA A 455 26.34 10.51 -18.35
C ALA A 455 26.92 11.67 -17.52
N SER A 456 26.07 12.22 -16.65
CA SER A 456 26.48 13.08 -15.53
C SER A 456 26.99 12.23 -14.37
N VAL A 457 26.32 11.10 -14.13
CA VAL A 457 26.66 10.12 -13.09
C VAL A 457 26.34 8.70 -13.54
N ILE A 458 27.22 7.76 -13.20
CA ILE A 458 27.04 6.33 -13.43
C ILE A 458 27.00 5.62 -12.07
N CYS A 459 25.93 4.89 -11.81
CA CYS A 459 25.74 4.13 -10.58
C CYS A 459 25.92 2.64 -10.83
N PHE A 460 26.85 2.02 -10.12
CA PHE A 460 27.15 0.60 -10.20
C PHE A 460 26.59 -0.12 -8.98
N PHE A 461 25.72 -1.10 -9.23
CA PHE A 461 25.29 -2.07 -8.24
C PHE A 461 25.24 -3.44 -8.93
N ASN A 462 26.35 -4.15 -8.89
CA ASN A 462 26.56 -5.44 -9.54
C ASN A 462 27.80 -6.10 -8.93
N ASN A 463 28.09 -7.34 -9.34
CA ASN A 463 29.26 -8.10 -8.86
C ASN A 463 30.59 -7.79 -9.54
N ASN A 464 30.68 -6.63 -10.18
CA ASN A 464 31.80 -6.08 -10.95
C ASN A 464 32.73 -7.13 -11.60
N PRO A 465 32.21 -8.08 -12.38
CA PRO A 465 32.97 -9.29 -12.70
C PRO A 465 34.02 -9.05 -13.79
N VAL A 466 34.14 -7.84 -14.32
CA VAL A 466 34.84 -7.54 -15.57
C VAL A 466 35.85 -6.39 -15.42
N TRP A 467 36.14 -5.93 -14.20
CA TRP A 467 37.17 -4.90 -14.00
C TRP A 467 38.52 -5.35 -14.56
N ASN A 468 39.11 -4.50 -15.41
CA ASN A 468 40.43 -4.69 -16.03
C ASN A 468 41.05 -3.32 -16.38
N GLU A 469 42.28 -3.32 -16.88
CA GLU A 469 43.01 -2.06 -17.14
C GLU A 469 42.37 -1.21 -18.26
N ASP A 470 41.75 -1.82 -19.27
CA ASP A 470 41.09 -1.06 -20.34
C ASP A 470 39.86 -0.31 -19.83
N ARG A 471 39.06 -0.95 -18.97
CA ARG A 471 37.98 -0.29 -18.23
C ARG A 471 38.49 0.78 -17.27
N GLY A 472 39.69 0.57 -16.72
CA GLY A 472 40.42 1.59 -15.98
C GLY A 472 40.60 2.86 -16.79
N LYS A 473 41.06 2.75 -18.05
CA LYS A 473 41.23 3.89 -18.97
C LYS A 473 39.91 4.57 -19.32
N GLU A 474 38.85 3.80 -19.53
CA GLU A 474 37.50 4.34 -19.80
C GLU A 474 36.99 5.16 -18.60
N LEU A 475 37.13 4.61 -17.38
CA LEU A 475 36.76 5.30 -16.16
C LEU A 475 37.62 6.55 -15.92
N ASP A 476 38.92 6.48 -16.19
CA ASP A 476 39.82 7.64 -16.08
C ASP A 476 39.41 8.76 -17.02
N ALA A 477 39.11 8.45 -18.29
CA ALA A 477 38.65 9.43 -19.27
C ALA A 477 37.31 10.07 -18.84
N TYR A 478 36.40 9.25 -18.29
CA TYR A 478 35.12 9.70 -17.76
C TYR A 478 35.27 10.64 -16.56
N LEU A 479 36.10 10.27 -15.57
CA LEU A 479 36.36 11.09 -14.38
C LEU A 479 37.13 12.37 -14.74
N ALA A 480 38.13 12.30 -15.62
CA ALA A 480 38.93 13.46 -16.05
C ALA A 480 38.07 14.56 -16.69
N ARG A 481 37.00 14.18 -17.40
CA ARG A 481 36.06 15.14 -17.97
C ARG A 481 35.03 15.72 -16.96
N GLY A 482 35.03 15.23 -15.72
CA GLY A 482 34.14 15.67 -14.64
C GLY A 482 32.93 14.77 -14.40
N GLY A 483 32.91 13.55 -14.96
CA GLY A 483 31.86 12.58 -14.69
C GLY A 483 31.86 12.09 -13.24
N GLY A 484 30.67 11.77 -12.71
CA GLY A 484 30.49 11.19 -11.38
C GLY A 484 30.34 9.68 -11.40
N ALA A 485 30.92 8.95 -10.45
CA ALA A 485 30.70 7.51 -10.29
C ALA A 485 30.17 7.19 -8.90
N VAL A 486 29.21 6.27 -8.82
CA VAL A 486 28.65 5.78 -7.56
C VAL A 486 28.81 4.27 -7.52
N TYR A 487 29.39 3.75 -6.44
CA TYR A 487 29.52 2.30 -6.23
C TYR A 487 28.75 1.88 -4.99
N PHE A 488 27.81 0.96 -5.19
CA PHE A 488 27.09 0.33 -4.11
C PHE A 488 27.60 -1.09 -3.88
N HIS A 489 27.86 -1.39 -2.62
CA HIS A 489 28.02 -2.75 -2.14
C HIS A 489 29.11 -3.53 -2.89
N TRP A 490 28.79 -4.71 -3.43
CA TRP A 490 29.70 -5.59 -4.14
C TRP A 490 30.34 -4.96 -5.39
N ALA A 491 29.86 -3.81 -5.86
CA ALA A 491 30.45 -3.09 -7.00
C ALA A 491 31.87 -2.54 -6.72
N VAL A 492 32.31 -2.53 -5.45
CA VAL A 492 33.68 -2.14 -5.06
C VAL A 492 34.72 -3.25 -5.26
N GLU A 493 34.28 -4.44 -5.66
CA GLU A 493 35.15 -5.60 -5.92
C GLU A 493 35.91 -5.44 -7.24
N ALA A 494 37.19 -5.81 -7.26
CA ALA A 494 37.99 -5.87 -8.48
C ALA A 494 38.94 -7.07 -8.55
N ARG A 495 38.59 -8.17 -7.88
CA ARG A 495 39.39 -9.41 -7.76
C ARG A 495 40.85 -9.10 -7.47
N THR A 496 41.76 -9.59 -8.31
CA THR A 496 43.21 -9.41 -8.18
C THR A 496 43.70 -8.00 -8.56
N ASN A 497 42.84 -7.15 -9.14
CA ASN A 497 43.15 -5.79 -9.57
C ASN A 497 42.70 -4.71 -8.57
N ALA A 498 42.31 -5.10 -7.35
CA ALA A 498 41.77 -4.20 -6.33
C ALA A 498 42.63 -2.96 -6.07
N LEU A 499 43.96 -3.06 -6.03
CA LEU A 499 44.82 -1.87 -5.82
C LEU A 499 44.77 -0.88 -7.01
N ALA A 500 44.65 -1.37 -8.24
CA ALA A 500 44.48 -0.51 -9.41
C ALA A 500 43.10 0.16 -9.42
N PHE A 501 42.07 -0.54 -8.93
CA PHE A 501 40.73 0.02 -8.81
C PHE A 501 40.61 1.04 -7.66
N ALA A 502 41.22 0.74 -6.51
CA ALA A 502 41.27 1.62 -5.35
C ALA A 502 41.89 2.99 -5.67
N ARG A 503 42.86 3.07 -6.60
CA ARG A 503 43.38 4.39 -7.05
C ARG A 503 42.31 5.31 -7.65
N ARG A 504 41.21 4.75 -8.15
CA ARG A 504 40.10 5.48 -8.79
C ARG A 504 38.93 5.70 -7.84
N ILE A 505 38.59 4.71 -7.02
CA ILE A 505 37.42 4.76 -6.13
C ILE A 505 37.77 4.97 -4.65
N GLY A 506 39.06 5.05 -4.32
CA GLY A 506 39.58 5.23 -2.97
C GLY A 506 39.99 3.92 -2.32
N LEU A 507 39.01 3.07 -2.07
CA LEU A 507 39.17 1.76 -1.45
C LEU A 507 38.41 0.73 -2.29
N ALA A 508 38.99 -0.45 -2.49
CA ALA A 508 38.38 -1.51 -3.28
C ALA A 508 38.57 -2.87 -2.59
N SER A 509 37.68 -3.81 -2.85
CA SER A 509 37.77 -5.15 -2.29
C SER A 509 38.47 -6.14 -3.22
N ASP A 510 39.25 -7.01 -2.60
CA ASP A 510 39.86 -8.21 -3.19
C ASP A 510 39.18 -9.39 -2.51
N SER A 511 38.42 -10.19 -3.25
CA SER A 511 37.62 -11.30 -2.72
C SER A 511 38.44 -12.35 -1.94
N SER A 512 39.76 -12.43 -2.14
CA SER A 512 40.63 -13.31 -1.37
C SER A 512 41.03 -12.76 0.00
N LYS A 513 40.86 -11.46 0.22
CA LYS A 513 41.30 -10.73 1.43
C LYS A 513 40.16 -10.05 2.17
N LEU A 514 39.08 -9.72 1.48
CA LEU A 514 37.92 -9.04 2.03
C LEU A 514 37.36 -9.86 3.19
N LYS A 515 37.05 -9.16 4.28
CA LYS A 515 36.26 -9.72 5.37
C LYS A 515 34.91 -9.05 5.37
N TYR A 516 33.88 -9.79 5.77
CA TYR A 516 32.51 -9.32 5.80
C TYR A 516 31.70 -9.99 6.91
N ARG A 517 30.59 -9.36 7.30
CA ARG A 517 29.56 -9.95 8.16
C ARG A 517 28.19 -9.37 7.85
N HIS A 518 27.14 -10.14 8.08
CA HIS A 518 25.75 -9.66 8.05
C HIS A 518 25.29 -9.26 9.44
N GLY A 519 24.46 -8.22 9.53
CA GLY A 519 23.75 -7.85 10.75
C GLY A 519 23.69 -6.35 10.99
N PRO A 520 23.46 -5.94 12.25
CA PRO A 520 23.39 -4.52 12.60
C PRO A 520 24.71 -3.79 12.33
N ILE A 521 24.62 -2.56 11.84
CA ILE A 521 25.74 -1.67 11.55
C ILE A 521 25.69 -0.48 12.51
N ASP A 522 26.76 -0.32 13.28
CA ASP A 522 26.98 0.80 14.18
C ASP A 522 27.75 1.90 13.45
N PHE A 523 27.05 2.69 12.62
CA PHE A 523 27.68 3.79 11.91
C PHE A 523 28.18 4.86 12.85
N VAL A 524 29.44 5.23 12.66
CA VAL A 524 30.06 6.45 13.15
C VAL A 524 30.18 7.40 11.97
N PHE A 525 29.31 8.40 11.92
CA PHE A 525 29.34 9.44 10.89
C PHE A 525 30.43 10.47 11.18
N HIS A 526 31.09 10.93 10.14
CA HIS A 526 32.13 11.96 10.18
C HIS A 526 31.58 13.28 9.66
N GLU A 527 32.31 14.38 9.90
CA GLU A 527 31.96 15.67 9.35
C GLU A 527 32.07 15.64 7.82
N HIS A 528 30.92 15.67 7.15
CA HIS A 528 30.83 15.60 5.70
C HIS A 528 29.49 16.21 5.24
N PRO A 529 29.45 16.98 4.13
CA PRO A 529 28.19 17.58 3.65
C PRO A 529 27.05 16.57 3.46
N LEU A 530 27.35 15.39 2.90
CA LEU A 530 26.37 14.31 2.72
C LEU A 530 25.83 13.70 4.02
N ALA A 531 26.55 13.83 5.15
CA ALA A 531 26.13 13.36 6.47
C ALA A 531 25.34 14.42 7.26
N LYS A 532 24.93 15.53 6.64
CA LYS A 532 24.13 16.55 7.32
C LYS A 532 22.85 15.94 7.88
N GLY A 533 22.61 16.12 9.18
CA GLY A 533 21.49 15.53 9.91
C GLY A 533 21.74 14.13 10.47
N PHE A 534 22.82 13.45 10.05
CA PHE A 534 23.21 12.13 10.58
C PHE A 534 24.04 12.20 11.87
N THR A 535 24.63 13.35 12.17
CA THR A 535 25.48 13.58 13.35
C THR A 535 24.72 14.04 14.61
N ALA A 536 23.44 14.44 14.47
CA ALA A 536 22.60 14.90 15.57
C ALA A 536 21.75 13.77 16.18
N THR A 537 22.33 13.05 17.16
CA THR A 537 21.68 12.28 18.27
C THR A 537 20.42 11.41 18.04
N SER A 538 19.96 11.10 16.82
CA SER A 538 18.64 10.47 16.61
C SER A 538 18.60 9.09 15.93
N PHE A 539 19.73 8.44 15.63
CA PHE A 539 19.75 7.08 15.03
C PHE A 539 19.87 5.93 16.04
N THR A 540 19.25 6.04 17.22
CA THR A 540 19.54 5.13 18.36
C THR A 540 18.51 4.05 18.66
N ARG A 541 17.40 3.91 17.91
CA ARG A 541 16.46 2.80 18.16
C ARG A 541 16.62 1.60 17.22
N GLU A 542 16.83 1.83 15.93
CA GLU A 542 16.85 0.77 14.92
C GLU A 542 18.09 0.94 14.03
N LYS A 543 19.12 0.13 14.33
CA LYS A 543 20.37 0.08 13.57
C LYS A 543 20.08 -0.29 12.12
N PHE A 544 20.88 0.21 11.18
CA PHE A 544 20.89 -0.37 9.82
C PHE A 544 21.23 -1.84 9.93
N VAL A 545 20.50 -2.71 9.24
CA VAL A 545 20.77 -4.15 9.22
C VAL A 545 21.15 -4.52 7.79
N ASP A 546 22.44 -4.80 7.58
CA ASP A 546 22.98 -5.08 6.26
C ASP A 546 24.34 -5.80 6.39
N GLU A 547 25.14 -5.80 5.33
CA GLU A 547 26.49 -6.33 5.30
C GLU A 547 27.54 -5.23 5.44
N THR A 548 28.55 -5.44 6.29
CA THR A 548 29.75 -4.59 6.38
C THR A 548 30.95 -5.27 5.76
N TYR A 549 31.85 -4.48 5.18
CA TYR A 549 33.12 -4.93 4.61
C TYR A 549 34.31 -4.28 5.31
N TRP A 550 35.39 -5.03 5.44
CA TRP A 550 36.67 -4.48 5.87
C TRP A 550 37.86 -5.23 5.26
N ASN A 551 39.07 -4.74 5.54
CA ASN A 551 40.31 -5.18 4.89
C ASN A 551 40.40 -4.80 3.39
N PHE A 552 39.90 -3.61 3.05
CA PHE A 552 40.02 -3.03 1.72
C PHE A 552 41.47 -2.84 1.28
N GLN A 553 41.69 -2.88 -0.02
CA GLN A 553 42.93 -2.43 -0.65
C GLN A 553 42.86 -0.92 -0.92
N GLY A 554 44.00 -0.22 -0.82
CA GLY A 554 44.11 1.24 -0.93
C GLY A 554 44.54 1.91 0.37
N ASP A 555 44.74 3.23 0.36
CA ASP A 555 45.04 4.02 1.56
C ASP A 555 43.77 4.78 2.01
N PRO A 556 43.26 4.53 3.24
CA PRO A 556 42.13 5.27 3.79
C PRO A 556 42.33 6.79 3.89
N LYS A 557 43.58 7.28 3.82
CA LYS A 557 43.87 8.73 3.76
C LYS A 557 43.49 9.38 2.43
N ASP A 558 43.33 8.58 1.38
CA ASP A 558 43.00 9.10 0.06
C ASP A 558 41.48 9.23 -0.18
N VAL A 559 40.68 9.08 0.88
CA VAL A 559 39.23 9.24 0.83
C VAL A 559 38.76 10.22 1.90
N GLN A 560 37.66 10.91 1.63
CA GLN A 560 36.94 11.65 2.65
C GLN A 560 35.89 10.72 3.24
N LEU A 561 36.09 10.30 4.49
CA LEU A 561 35.16 9.39 5.16
C LEU A 561 33.83 10.09 5.44
N LEU A 562 32.74 9.41 5.08
CA LEU A 562 31.38 9.82 5.42
C LEU A 562 30.88 9.05 6.65
N ALA A 563 31.09 7.74 6.66
CA ALA A 563 30.77 6.89 7.79
C ALA A 563 31.71 5.69 7.88
N SER A 564 31.97 5.26 9.12
CA SER A 564 32.72 4.05 9.46
C SER A 564 31.92 3.14 10.38
N ALA A 565 32.30 1.87 10.51
CA ALA A 565 31.72 0.95 11.49
C ALA A 565 32.82 0.15 12.22
N PRO A 566 32.62 -0.23 13.50
CA PRO A 566 33.57 -1.04 14.23
C PRO A 566 33.55 -2.50 13.72
N GLU A 567 34.69 -2.98 13.24
CA GLU A 567 34.92 -4.36 12.79
C GLU A 567 36.30 -4.84 13.25
N ASP A 568 36.41 -6.07 13.75
CA ASP A 568 37.64 -6.64 14.33
C ASP A 568 38.35 -5.67 15.31
N GLY A 569 37.57 -4.95 16.13
CA GLY A 569 38.07 -3.99 17.12
C GLY A 569 38.62 -2.68 16.55
N LYS A 570 38.38 -2.37 15.27
CA LYS A 570 38.83 -1.14 14.59
C LYS A 570 37.68 -0.46 13.87
N LEU A 571 37.71 0.87 13.78
CA LEU A 571 36.80 1.59 12.88
C LEU A 571 37.25 1.38 11.43
N THR A 572 36.33 0.91 10.59
CA THR A 572 36.58 0.58 9.19
C THR A 572 35.69 1.43 8.28
N PRO A 573 36.19 1.92 7.13
CA PRO A 573 35.41 2.72 6.19
C PRO A 573 34.19 1.95 5.65
N GLN A 574 33.00 2.57 5.66
CA GLN A 574 31.79 1.97 5.08
C GLN A 574 31.15 2.88 4.01
N LEU A 575 31.22 4.19 4.21
CA LEU A 575 30.81 5.17 3.21
C LEU A 575 31.91 6.22 3.06
N TRP A 576 32.24 6.57 1.83
CA TRP A 576 33.26 7.58 1.57
C TRP A 576 33.05 8.27 0.23
N THR A 577 33.71 9.40 0.09
CA THR A 577 33.87 10.08 -1.20
C THR A 577 35.34 10.16 -1.58
N ARG A 578 35.59 10.29 -2.88
CA ARG A 578 36.90 10.59 -3.45
C ARG A 578 36.73 11.53 -4.62
N GLN A 579 37.61 12.51 -4.73
CA GLN A 579 37.69 13.37 -5.90
C GLN A 579 38.97 13.06 -6.67
N VAL A 580 38.83 12.78 -7.97
CA VAL A 580 39.95 12.51 -8.89
C VAL A 580 39.93 13.58 -9.98
N GLY A 581 40.76 14.60 -9.82
CA GLY A 581 40.70 15.80 -10.65
C GLY A 581 39.32 16.47 -10.56
N ARG A 582 38.58 16.50 -11.66
CA ARG A 582 37.19 17.01 -11.70
C ARG A 582 36.13 15.94 -11.43
N GLY A 583 36.50 14.66 -11.50
CA GLY A 583 35.60 13.54 -11.29
C GLY A 583 35.35 13.30 -9.81
N ARG A 584 34.13 12.89 -9.47
CA ARG A 584 33.70 12.64 -8.09
C ARG A 584 33.17 11.22 -7.96
N VAL A 585 33.68 10.50 -6.98
CA VAL A 585 33.30 9.12 -6.70
C VAL A 585 32.68 9.05 -5.31
N PHE A 586 31.48 8.51 -5.22
CA PHE A 586 30.83 8.17 -3.96
C PHE A 586 30.71 6.66 -3.84
N VAL A 587 31.01 6.13 -2.65
CA VAL A 587 30.92 4.71 -2.36
C VAL A 587 30.11 4.49 -1.09
N ALA A 588 29.21 3.51 -1.16
CA ALA A 588 28.48 3.02 0.00
C ALA A 588 28.51 1.49 0.01
N VAL A 589 29.11 0.91 1.05
CA VAL A 589 29.22 -0.54 1.25
C VAL A 589 27.87 -1.23 1.51
N PRO A 590 26.88 -0.64 2.23
CA PRO A 590 25.58 -1.29 2.37
C PRO A 590 24.87 -1.46 1.02
N GLY A 591 24.08 -2.52 0.91
CA GLY A 591 23.31 -2.89 -0.28
C GLY A 591 23.19 -4.40 -0.50
N HIS A 592 23.50 -5.23 0.50
CA HIS A 592 23.37 -6.69 0.38
C HIS A 592 21.90 -7.07 0.22
N TYR A 593 21.05 -6.47 1.05
CA TYR A 593 19.62 -6.75 1.05
C TYR A 593 18.81 -5.71 0.29
N ASN A 594 17.72 -6.16 -0.33
CA ASN A 594 16.76 -5.31 -1.03
C ASN A 594 16.16 -4.24 -0.12
N TRP A 595 15.99 -4.55 1.16
CA TRP A 595 15.46 -3.58 2.12
C TRP A 595 16.37 -2.38 2.33
N THR A 596 17.68 -2.48 2.06
CA THR A 596 18.60 -1.35 2.19
C THR A 596 18.24 -0.25 1.20
N PHE A 597 17.98 -0.61 -0.05
CA PHE A 597 17.52 0.34 -1.07
C PHE A 597 16.06 0.74 -0.91
N ASP A 598 15.36 0.23 0.09
CA ASP A 598 13.99 0.55 0.46
C ASP A 598 13.89 1.27 1.82
N ASP A 599 15.00 1.37 2.56
CA ASP A 599 15.12 2.17 3.77
C ASP A 599 15.23 3.65 3.34
N PRO A 600 14.23 4.50 3.67
CA PRO A 600 14.24 5.90 3.27
C PRO A 600 15.43 6.68 3.84
N VAL A 601 15.97 6.28 5.00
CA VAL A 601 17.14 6.92 5.60
C VAL A 601 18.40 6.59 4.78
N PHE A 602 18.59 5.33 4.38
CA PHE A 602 19.69 4.96 3.48
C PHE A 602 19.55 5.65 2.12
N ARG A 603 18.32 5.73 1.59
CA ARG A 603 18.04 6.44 0.34
C ARG A 603 18.48 7.90 0.39
N VAL A 604 18.32 8.61 1.50
CA VAL A 604 18.84 10.00 1.62
C VAL A 604 20.36 10.04 1.36
N LEU A 605 21.14 9.12 1.96
CA LEU A 605 22.60 9.05 1.72
C LEU A 605 22.91 8.72 0.26
N ALA A 606 22.24 7.72 -0.31
CA ALA A 606 22.45 7.29 -1.68
C ALA A 606 22.09 8.40 -2.69
N LEU A 607 20.95 9.07 -2.51
CA LEU A 607 20.50 10.16 -3.39
C LEU A 607 21.43 11.37 -3.30
N ARG A 608 21.87 11.74 -2.09
CA ARG A 608 22.91 12.77 -1.90
C ARG A 608 24.22 12.40 -2.57
N GLY A 609 24.66 11.15 -2.42
CA GLY A 609 25.87 10.64 -3.08
C GLY A 609 25.80 10.72 -4.60
N ILE A 610 24.65 10.39 -5.18
CA ILE A 610 24.38 10.53 -6.63
C ILE A 610 24.45 12.00 -7.05
N CYS A 611 23.78 12.90 -6.34
CA CYS A 611 23.81 14.34 -6.64
C CYS A 611 25.22 14.92 -6.53
N TRP A 612 25.92 14.61 -5.44
CA TRP A 612 27.27 15.05 -5.21
C TRP A 612 28.21 14.53 -6.31
N ALA A 613 28.16 13.25 -6.65
CA ALA A 613 28.95 12.69 -7.74
C ALA A 613 28.66 13.42 -9.08
N ALA A 614 27.37 13.68 -9.37
CA ALA A 614 26.94 14.42 -10.55
C ALA A 614 27.27 15.93 -10.53
N GLY A 615 27.75 16.48 -9.41
CA GLY A 615 28.02 17.92 -9.27
C GLY A 615 26.78 18.77 -9.18
N GLN A 616 25.72 18.20 -8.62
CA GLN A 616 24.45 18.85 -8.38
C GLN A 616 24.31 19.12 -6.87
N PRO A 617 23.42 20.06 -6.47
CA PRO A 617 23.10 20.27 -5.06
C PRO A 617 22.72 18.95 -4.38
N GLU A 618 23.29 18.68 -3.21
CA GLU A 618 23.24 17.37 -2.55
C GLU A 618 21.80 16.92 -2.27
N ASP A 619 20.94 17.85 -1.87
CA ASP A 619 19.55 17.57 -1.53
C ASP A 619 18.59 17.59 -2.76
N ARG A 620 19.09 17.74 -4.00
CA ARG A 620 18.23 17.85 -5.20
C ARG A 620 17.25 16.69 -5.36
N LEU A 621 17.60 15.49 -4.90
CA LEU A 621 16.79 14.27 -5.09
C LEU A 621 16.15 13.74 -3.80
N VAL A 622 16.34 14.37 -2.63
CA VAL A 622 15.92 13.75 -1.36
C VAL A 622 14.41 13.63 -1.17
N GLU A 623 13.61 14.41 -1.92
CA GLU A 623 12.15 14.22 -1.99
C GLU A 623 11.75 12.83 -2.52
N LEU A 624 12.65 12.14 -3.21
CA LEU A 624 12.43 10.77 -3.70
C LEU A 624 12.62 9.71 -2.62
N ALA A 625 13.24 10.04 -1.48
CA ALA A 625 13.65 9.06 -0.48
C ALA A 625 12.48 8.24 0.08
N THR A 626 11.29 8.83 0.20
CA THR A 626 10.11 8.18 0.77
C THR A 626 9.21 7.50 -0.26
N ILE A 627 9.38 7.77 -1.56
CA ILE A 627 8.49 7.28 -2.62
C ILE A 627 8.70 5.77 -2.83
N GLY A 628 7.69 4.95 -2.49
CA GLY A 628 7.80 3.50 -2.56
C GLY A 628 8.82 2.92 -1.58
N ALA A 629 9.08 3.61 -0.46
CA ALA A 629 9.88 3.11 0.65
C ALA A 629 8.98 2.50 1.74
N ARG A 630 9.54 1.66 2.61
CA ARG A 630 8.81 1.09 3.77
C ARG A 630 8.80 2.10 4.91
N ILE A 631 7.65 2.74 5.13
CA ILE A 631 7.46 3.78 6.15
C ILE A 631 6.18 3.51 6.93
N VAL A 632 6.21 3.77 8.22
CA VAL A 632 5.04 3.80 9.12
C VAL A 632 4.86 5.20 9.72
N GLU A 633 3.65 5.50 10.17
CA GLU A 633 3.30 6.78 10.81
C GLU A 633 3.85 6.88 12.24
#